data_AF-A0A962Z914-F1
#
_entry.id   AF-A0A962Z914-F1
#
_cell.length_a   1.000
_cell.length_b   1.000
_cell.length_c   1.000
_cell.angle_alpha   90.00
_cell.angle_beta   90.00
_cell.angle_gamma   90.00
#
_symmetry.space_group_name_H-M   'P 1'
#
loop_
_entity.id
_entity.type
_entity.pdbx_description
1 polymer ?
#
loop_
_entity_poly.entity_id
_entity_poly.type
_entity_poly.pdbx_seq_one_letter_code
_entity_poly.pdbx_strand_id
1 'polypeptide(L)' 'VIVLCHGGPISMPADAAWILDNTRLCQGFYGASSMERLPTEKALTAQTRDFVNLGRTA' A
#
# COMPACT_ATOMS: atom_id res chain seq x y z
N VAL A 1 -0.80 22.29 15.39
CA VAL A 1 -1.79 21.43 14.70
C VAL A 1 -1.04 20.66 13.62
N ILE A 2 -1.26 19.35 13.49
CA ILE A 2 -0.71 18.52 12.42
C ILE A 2 -1.87 18.04 11.57
N VAL A 3 -1.79 18.24 10.26
CA VAL A 3 -2.77 17.77 9.28
C VAL A 3 -2.17 16.62 8.48
N LEU A 4 -2.93 15.53 8.38
CA LEU A 4 -2.57 14.32 7.65
C LEU A 4 -3.67 14.01 6.63
N CYS A 5 -3.30 13.45 5.48
CA CYS A 5 -4.26 12.92 4.52
C CYS A 5 -4.57 11.44 4.78
N HIS A 6 -5.80 11.02 4.47
CA HIS A 6 -6.29 9.66 4.70
C HIS A 6 -7.48 9.36 3.78
N GLY A 7 -7.57 8.11 3.32
CA GLY A 7 -8.75 7.59 2.63
C GLY A 7 -8.92 8.07 1.19
N GLY A 8 -10.11 7.83 0.63
CA GLY A 8 -10.42 8.15 -0.76
C GLY A 8 -9.46 7.44 -1.73
N PRO A 9 -8.97 8.15 -2.78
CA PRO A 9 -8.04 7.57 -3.73
C PRO A 9 -6.59 7.43 -3.22
N ILE A 10 -6.28 7.85 -1.99
CA ILE A 10 -4.92 7.87 -1.44
C ILE A 10 -4.59 6.50 -0.82
N SER A 11 -4.14 5.55 -1.65
CA SER A 11 -4.00 4.14 -1.24
C SER A 11 -2.57 3.61 -1.36
N MET A 12 -1.71 4.27 -2.13
CA MET A 12 -0.32 3.90 -2.37
C MET A 12 0.62 5.07 -2.05
N PRO A 13 1.93 4.82 -1.86
CA PRO A 13 2.90 5.89 -1.58
C PRO A 13 2.91 7.03 -2.62
N ALA A 14 2.71 6.72 -3.90
CA ALA A 14 2.65 7.72 -4.96
C ALA A 14 1.46 8.69 -4.80
N ASP A 15 0.31 8.19 -4.33
CA ASP A 15 -0.87 9.03 -4.09
C ASP A 15 -0.62 9.98 -2.91
N ALA A 16 0.00 9.49 -1.83
CA ALA A 16 0.35 10.29 -0.68
C ALA A 16 1.39 11.36 -1.02
N ALA A 17 2.40 11.00 -1.82
CA ALA A 17 3.41 11.94 -2.32
C ALA A 17 2.75 13.05 -3.14
N TRP A 18 1.82 12.71 -4.04
CA TRP A 18 1.08 13.71 -4.81
C TRP A 18 0.36 14.71 -3.91
N ILE A 19 -0.28 14.27 -2.82
CA ILE A 19 -0.95 15.18 -1.87
C ILE A 19 0.05 16.09 -1.17
N LEU A 20 1.20 15.54 -0.74
CA LEU A 20 2.24 16.32 -0.07
C LEU A 20 2.80 17.40 -1.00
N ASP A 21 2.98 17.10 -2.28
CA ASP A 21 3.50 18.04 -3.28
C ASP A 21 2.48 19.12 -3.67
N ASN A 22 1.18 18.81 -3.59
CA ASN A 22 0.11 19.69 -4.08
C ASN A 22 -0.66 20.43 -2.98
N THR A 23 -0.27 20.28 -1.71
CA THR A 23 -0.93 20.96 -0.59
C THR A 23 0.07 21.62 0.34
N ARG A 24 -0.23 22.85 0.78
CA ARG A 24 0.70 23.65 1.60
C ARG A 24 0.73 23.23 3.07
N LEU A 25 -0.32 22.59 3.55
CA LEU A 25 -0.54 22.33 4.99
C LEU A 25 -0.60 20.84 5.31
N CYS A 26 -0.40 19.91 4.37
CA CYS A 26 -0.35 18.49 4.69
C CYS A 26 1.06 18.13 5.17
N GLN A 27 1.18 17.38 6.26
CA GLN A 27 2.47 16.99 6.84
C GLN A 27 2.71 15.48 6.81
N GLY A 28 1.77 14.69 6.28
CA GLY A 28 1.93 13.25 6.21
C GLY A 28 0.65 12.52 5.83
N PHE A 29 0.71 11.21 5.97
CA PHE A 29 -0.36 10.28 5.59
C PHE A 29 -0.68 9.33 6.74
N TYR A 30 -1.98 9.09 6.97
CA TYR A 30 -2.45 8.10 7.94
C TYR A 30 -3.02 6.87 7.21
N GLY A 31 -2.30 5.76 7.30
CA GLY A 31 -2.67 4.50 6.65
C GLY A 31 -3.36 3.51 7.58
N ALA A 32 -4.32 2.76 7.03
CA ALA A 32 -4.90 1.55 7.64
C ALA A 32 -4.78 0.40 6.63
N SER A 33 -5.77 0.22 5.76
CA SER A 33 -5.75 -0.83 4.73
C SER A 33 -4.54 -0.78 3.80
N SER A 34 -3.98 0.39 3.52
CA SER A 34 -2.76 0.56 2.71
C SER A 34 -1.50 0.02 3.38
N MET A 35 -1.48 -0.05 4.73
CA MET A 35 -0.33 -0.51 5.52
C MET A 35 -0.45 -1.98 5.91
N GLU A 36 -1.67 -2.48 6.18
CA GLU A 36 -1.86 -3.86 6.64
C GLU A 36 -2.49 -4.78 5.60
N ARG A 37 -3.63 -4.39 5.00
CA ARG A 37 -4.44 -5.31 4.18
C ARG A 37 -3.83 -5.53 2.80
N LEU A 38 -3.64 -4.46 2.05
CA LEU A 38 -3.14 -4.52 0.66
C LEU A 38 -1.76 -5.20 0.54
N PRO A 39 -0.75 -4.88 1.38
CA PRO A 39 0.53 -5.58 1.29
C PRO A 39 0.42 -7.04 1.72
N THR A 40 -0.37 -7.35 2.75
CA THR A 40 -0.59 -8.74 3.21
C THR A 40 -1.26 -9.59 2.14
N GLU A 41 -2.34 -9.11 1.53
CA GLU A 41 -3.05 -9.82 0.47
C GLU A 41 -2.14 -10.13 -0.74
N LYS A 42 -1.34 -9.15 -1.17
CA LYS A 42 -0.36 -9.32 -2.25
C LYS A 42 0.69 -10.37 -1.91
N ALA A 43 1.31 -10.27 -0.72
CA ALA A 43 2.36 -11.18 -0.29
C ALA A 43 1.85 -12.61 -0.13
N LEU A 44 0.71 -12.81 0.53
CA LEU A 44 0.10 -14.13 0.72
C LEU A 44 -0.27 -14.78 -0.61
N THR A 45 -0.86 -14.01 -1.53
CA THR A 45 -1.24 -14.51 -2.86
C THR A 45 -0.01 -14.95 -3.67
N ALA A 46 1.05 -14.14 -3.67
CA ALA A 46 2.29 -14.48 -4.36
C ALA A 46 2.93 -15.75 -3.77
N GLN A 47 3.10 -15.81 -2.45
CA GLN A 47 3.68 -16.95 -1.76
C GLN A 47 2.89 -18.25 -2.03
N THR A 48 1.55 -18.17 -2.01
CA THR A 48 0.69 -19.31 -2.28
C THR A 48 0.86 -19.80 -3.72
N ARG A 49 0.93 -18.88 -4.68
CA ARG A 49 1.15 -19.19 -6.09
C ARG A 49 2.50 -19.87 -6.30
N ASP A 50 3.54 -19.41 -5.63
CA ASP A 50 4.88 -20.01 -5.73
C ASP A 50 4.89 -21.47 -5.23
N PHE A 51 4.21 -21.76 -4.12
CA PHE A 51 4.05 -23.14 -3.63
C PHE A 51 3.22 -24.01 -4.57
N VAL A 52 2.12 -23.48 -5.12
CA VAL A 52 1.27 -24.22 -6.06
C VAL A 52 2.04 -24.59 -7.34
N ASN A 53 2.97 -23.74 -7.76
CA ASN A 53 3.75 -23.93 -8.98
C ASN A 53 4.96 -24.87 -8.80
N LEU A 54 5.17 -25.45 -7.61
CA LEU A 54 6.22 -26.44 -7.42
C LEU A 54 5.91 -27.71 -8.22
N GLY A 55 6.72 -27.97 -9.24
CA GLY A 55 6.73 -29.22 -10.01
C GLY A 55 8.13 -29.82 -9.99
N ARG A 56 8.23 -31.16 -10.00
CA ARG A 56 9.51 -31.83 -10.24
C ARG A 56 9.94 -31.57 -11.67
N THR A 57 11.12 -31.00 -11.86
CA THR A 57 11.78 -31.01 -13.18
C THR A 57 12.13 -32.46 -13.50
N ALA A 58 11.63 -32.97 -14.63
CA ALA A 58 12.05 -34.27 -15.18
C ALA A 58 13.40 -34.13 -15.89
#